data_AF-A0A284QUL1-F1
#
_entry.id   AF-A0A284QUL1-F1
#
_cell.length_a   1.000
_cell.length_b   1.000
_cell.length_c   1.000
_cell.angle_alpha   90.00
_cell.angle_beta   90.00
_cell.angle_gamma   90.00
#
_symmetry.space_group_name_H-M   'P 1'
#
loop_
_entity.id
_entity.type
_entity.pdbx_description
1 polymer ?
#
loop_
_entity_poly.entity_id
_entity_poly.type
_entity_poly.pdbx_seq_one_letter_code
_entity_poly.pdbx_strand_id
1 'polypeptide(L)'
;MGASQSRPEDKVFVNETPIQFSQDVVDQLSADLSARDVTPERQSTLDAHIRSRIQSEIEHLRKEEQEVRERIEQALEKENLDRERSLAGETVTGDETGSVKDSVSLLNDLEDVRQKVDRFHSRKDLQDVPQVKSYQEAVLACYREKSGKSLDCWREVGLFKEAVAQLEQKYVKSLQ
;
A
#
# COMPACT_ATOMS: atom_id res chain seq x y z
N MET A 1 5.68 47.62 56.98
CA MET A 1 4.67 46.87 57.75
C MET A 1 3.71 46.24 56.75
N GLY A 2 3.58 44.91 56.74
CA GLY A 2 2.75 44.21 55.74
C GLY A 2 2.99 42.71 55.79
N ALA A 3 2.68 42.09 56.93
CA ALA A 3 2.82 40.66 57.13
C ALA A 3 1.43 39.99 57.05
N SER A 4 1.43 38.86 56.34
CA SER A 4 0.59 37.67 56.57
C SER A 4 -0.93 37.85 56.57
N GLN A 5 -1.56 37.67 55.40
CA GLN A 5 -2.94 37.15 55.32
C GLN A 5 -3.10 36.23 54.11
N SER A 6 -2.84 34.94 54.31
CA SER A 6 -3.39 33.85 53.50
C SER A 6 -2.96 32.51 54.10
N ARG A 7 -3.59 32.14 55.23
CA ARG A 7 -3.65 30.73 55.65
C ARG A 7 -5.04 30.21 55.25
N PRO A 8 -5.16 29.07 54.55
CA PRO A 8 -6.45 28.46 54.34
C PRO A 8 -6.97 27.97 55.69
N GLU A 9 -8.13 28.46 56.13
CA GLU A 9 -8.81 27.89 57.28
C GLU A 9 -9.55 26.62 56.84
N ASP A 10 -9.21 25.51 57.48
CA ASP A 10 -9.91 24.24 57.31
C ASP A 10 -11.33 24.38 57.87
N LYS A 11 -12.31 24.53 56.98
CA LYS A 11 -13.73 24.50 57.33
C LYS A 11 -14.13 23.05 57.59
N VAL A 12 -14.09 22.65 58.86
CA VAL A 12 -14.62 21.35 59.30
C VAL A 12 -16.15 21.47 59.40
N PHE A 13 -16.85 20.88 58.43
CA PHE A 13 -18.30 20.73 58.50
C PHE A 13 -18.63 19.55 59.43
N VAL A 14 -19.27 19.85 60.56
CA VAL A 14 -19.76 18.83 61.50
C VAL A 14 -21.24 18.64 61.20
N ASN A 15 -21.65 17.41 60.86
CA ASN A 15 -23.05 17.12 60.55
C ASN A 15 -23.87 17.20 61.86
N GLU A 16 -24.87 18.09 61.89
CA GLU A 16 -25.69 18.37 63.09
C GLU A 16 -26.66 17.23 63.46
N THR A 17 -26.87 16.26 62.57
CA THR A 17 -27.70 15.08 62.81
C THR A 17 -26.82 13.85 63.12
N PRO A 18 -27.08 13.09 64.20
CA PRO A 18 -26.34 11.88 64.50
C PRO A 18 -26.57 10.85 63.39
N ILE A 19 -25.51 10.58 62.61
CA ILE A 19 -25.52 9.53 61.59
C ILE A 19 -25.47 8.20 62.32
N GLN A 20 -26.62 7.55 62.47
CA GLN A 20 -26.69 6.18 62.96
C GLN A 20 -26.59 5.24 61.77
N PHE A 21 -25.53 4.44 61.72
CA PHE A 21 -25.41 3.33 60.78
C PHE A 21 -26.15 2.12 61.35
N SER A 22 -26.77 1.32 60.49
CA SER A 22 -27.32 0.02 60.91
C SER A 22 -26.19 -0.87 61.40
N GLN A 23 -26.43 -1.65 62.46
CA GLN A 23 -25.41 -2.54 63.03
C GLN A 23 -24.82 -3.49 61.99
N ASP A 24 -25.62 -3.97 61.05
CA ASP A 24 -25.14 -4.84 59.97
C ASP A 24 -24.03 -4.18 59.11
N VAL A 25 -24.10 -2.87 58.89
CA VAL A 25 -23.10 -2.13 58.09
C VAL A 25 -21.84 -1.89 58.92
N VAL A 26 -22.00 -1.60 60.21
CA VAL A 26 -20.88 -1.44 61.15
C VAL A 26 -20.14 -2.77 61.32
N ASP A 27 -20.88 -3.87 61.43
CA ASP A 27 -20.34 -5.22 61.57
C ASP A 27 -19.61 -5.64 60.29
N GLN A 28 -20.15 -5.37 59.09
CA GLN A 28 -19.47 -5.60 57.81
C GLN A 28 -18.18 -4.78 57.68
N LEU A 29 -18.21 -3.48 57.97
CA LEU A 29 -17.02 -2.63 57.92
C LEU A 29 -15.97 -3.07 58.95
N SER A 30 -16.39 -3.50 60.14
CA SER A 30 -15.48 -4.03 61.17
C SER A 30 -14.87 -5.36 60.75
N ALA A 31 -15.65 -6.23 60.10
CA ALA A 31 -15.18 -7.48 59.53
C ALA A 31 -14.19 -7.22 58.40
N ASP A 32 -14.47 -6.29 57.49
CA ASP A 32 -13.59 -5.86 56.40
C ASP A 32 -12.28 -5.22 56.91
N LEU A 33 -12.34 -4.45 58.00
CA LEU A 33 -11.14 -3.89 58.64
C LEU A 33 -10.28 -4.96 59.34
N SER A 34 -10.92 -6.03 59.83
CA SER A 34 -10.23 -7.16 60.46
C SER A 34 -9.70 -8.19 59.45
N ALA A 35 -10.32 -8.27 58.27
CA ALA A 35 -9.84 -9.05 57.14
C ALA A 35 -8.60 -8.38 56.55
N ARG A 36 -7.48 -9.11 56.49
CA ARG A 36 -6.23 -8.63 55.87
C ARG A 36 -6.28 -8.64 54.34
N ASP A 37 -7.30 -9.28 53.77
CA ASP A 37 -7.44 -9.49 52.34
C ASP A 37 -8.42 -8.49 51.71
N VAL A 38 -8.13 -8.11 50.47
CA VAL A 38 -8.98 -7.22 49.69
C VAL A 38 -10.27 -7.96 49.31
N THR A 39 -11.43 -7.34 49.55
CA THR A 39 -12.73 -7.90 49.13
C THR A 39 -12.75 -8.13 47.62
N PRO A 40 -13.44 -9.17 47.11
CA PRO A 40 -13.44 -9.50 45.68
C PRO A 40 -13.95 -8.36 44.79
N GLU A 41 -14.91 -7.58 45.28
CA GLU A 41 -15.42 -6.39 44.59
C GLU A 41 -14.34 -5.32 44.44
N ARG A 42 -13.59 -5.04 45.50
CA ARG A 42 -12.48 -4.09 45.48
C ARG A 42 -11.32 -4.59 44.62
N GLN A 43 -11.05 -5.90 44.60
CA GLN A 43 -10.05 -6.48 43.71
C GLN A 43 -10.44 -6.27 42.24
N SER A 44 -11.72 -6.47 41.89
CA SER A 44 -12.19 -6.30 40.51
C SER A 44 -12.05 -4.86 40.00
N THR A 45 -12.30 -3.86 40.86
CA THR A 45 -12.16 -2.45 40.52
C THR A 45 -10.70 -2.05 40.38
N LEU A 46 -9.82 -2.54 41.26
CA LEU A 46 -8.38 -2.37 41.17
C LEU A 46 -7.83 -2.99 39.87
N ASP A 47 -8.22 -4.23 39.56
CA ASP A 47 -7.80 -4.91 38.34
C ASP A 47 -8.25 -4.16 37.08
N ALA A 48 -9.48 -3.63 37.07
CA ALA A 48 -9.99 -2.83 35.96
C ALA A 48 -9.17 -1.54 35.77
N HIS A 49 -8.85 -0.84 36.86
CA HIS A 49 -8.01 0.35 36.83
C HIS A 49 -6.58 0.04 36.35
N ILE A 50 -6.00 -1.05 36.84
CA ILE A 50 -4.67 -1.52 36.42
C ILE A 50 -4.67 -1.84 34.92
N ARG A 51 -5.68 -2.57 34.42
CA ARG A 51 -5.81 -2.87 32.98
C ARG A 51 -5.93 -1.61 32.15
N SER A 52 -6.73 -0.64 32.58
CA SER A 52 -6.87 0.65 31.90
C SER A 52 -5.54 1.39 31.82
N ARG A 53 -4.77 1.43 32.92
CA ARG A 53 -3.46 2.07 32.91
C ARG A 53 -2.49 1.34 31.99
N ILE A 54 -2.42 0.01 32.07
CA ILE A 54 -1.58 -0.81 31.19
C ILE A 54 -1.93 -0.55 29.72
N GLN A 55 -3.21 -0.48 29.36
CA GLN A 55 -3.63 -0.17 27.99
C GLN A 55 -3.14 1.21 27.54
N SER A 56 -3.30 2.23 28.38
CA SER A 56 -2.82 3.58 28.06
C SER A 56 -1.29 3.64 27.87
N GLU A 57 -0.53 2.90 28.69
CA GLU A 57 0.93 2.83 28.57
C GLU A 57 1.36 2.03 27.32
N ILE A 58 0.66 0.94 26.98
CA ILE A 58 0.93 0.18 25.75
C ILE A 58 0.68 1.04 24.51
N GLU A 59 -0.41 1.82 24.50
CA GLU A 59 -0.71 2.74 23.40
C GLU A 59 0.35 3.84 23.28
N HIS A 60 0.85 4.36 24.40
CA HIS A 60 1.95 5.31 24.43
C HIS A 60 3.22 4.71 23.83
N LEU A 61 3.65 3.53 24.31
CA LEU A 61 4.84 2.83 23.82
C LEU A 61 4.74 2.52 22.32
N ARG A 62 3.57 2.12 21.81
CA ARG A 62 3.37 1.88 20.37
C ARG A 62 3.57 3.13 19.53
N LYS A 63 3.16 4.30 20.02
CA LYS A 63 3.38 5.58 19.33
C LYS A 63 4.86 5.94 19.31
N GLU A 64 5.55 5.78 20.43
CA GLU A 64 7.00 6.00 20.51
C GLU A 64 7.77 5.04 19.59
N GLU A 65 7.38 3.76 19.54
CA GLU A 65 7.97 2.78 18.62
C GLU A 65 7.75 3.17 17.16
N GLN A 66 6.55 3.66 16.80
CA GLN A 66 6.27 4.14 15.45
C GLN A 66 7.14 5.34 15.10
N GLU A 67 7.25 6.32 15.98
CA GLU A 67 8.10 7.49 15.77
C GLU A 67 9.58 7.12 15.63
N VAL A 68 10.07 6.19 16.46
CA VAL A 68 11.44 5.69 16.36
C VAL A 68 11.65 4.95 15.03
N ARG A 69 10.70 4.14 14.58
CA ARG A 69 10.76 3.47 13.27
C ARG A 69 10.81 4.47 12.12
N GLU A 70 9.94 5.47 12.12
CA GLU A 70 9.93 6.52 11.10
C GLU A 70 11.26 7.28 11.07
N ARG A 71 11.83 7.62 12.23
CA ARG A 71 13.14 8.26 12.32
C ARG A 71 14.26 7.36 11.79
N ILE A 72 14.22 6.05 12.06
CA ILE A 72 15.18 5.08 11.52
C ILE A 72 15.05 4.99 10.01
N GLU A 73 13.83 4.87 9.48
CA GLU A 73 13.56 4.81 8.04
C GLU A 73 14.07 6.08 7.34
N GLN A 74 13.80 7.26 7.89
CA GLN A 74 14.31 8.52 7.36
C GLN A 74 15.83 8.63 7.44
N ALA A 75 16.46 8.11 8.50
CA ALA A 75 17.90 8.09 8.64
C ALA A 75 18.55 7.14 7.62
N LEU A 76 17.97 5.95 7.41
CA LEU A 76 18.42 4.99 6.41
C LEU A 76 18.21 5.52 4.98
N GLU A 77 17.11 6.21 4.70
CA GLU A 77 16.89 6.85 3.39
C GLU A 77 17.97 7.91 3.13
N LYS A 78 18.25 8.77 4.11
CA LYS A 78 19.34 9.77 4.00
C LYS A 78 20.70 9.11 3.84
N GLU A 79 21.01 8.08 4.62
CA GLU A 79 22.27 7.34 4.50
C GLU A 79 22.40 6.69 3.13
N ASN A 80 21.33 6.07 2.61
CA ASN A 80 21.31 5.49 1.28
C ASN A 80 21.55 6.57 0.21
N LEU A 81 20.90 7.73 0.31
CA LEU A 81 21.12 8.86 -0.61
C LEU A 81 22.55 9.42 -0.51
N ASP A 82 23.11 9.56 0.69
CA ASP A 82 24.47 10.04 0.90
C ASP A 82 25.52 9.00 0.42
N ARG A 83 25.23 7.72 0.61
CA ARG A 83 26.03 6.60 0.11
C ARG A 83 25.97 6.51 -1.42
N GLU A 84 24.79 6.65 -2.02
CA GLU A 84 24.63 6.73 -3.47
C GLU A 84 25.35 7.96 -4.02
N ARG A 85 25.25 9.12 -3.38
CA ARG A 85 25.95 10.34 -3.79
C ARG A 85 27.46 10.23 -3.69
N SER A 86 27.98 9.60 -2.64
CA SER A 86 29.41 9.36 -2.49
C SER A 86 29.92 8.33 -3.50
N LEU A 87 29.18 7.24 -3.73
CA LEU A 87 29.51 6.25 -4.77
C LEU A 87 29.45 6.87 -6.18
N ALA A 88 28.45 7.69 -6.48
CA ALA A 88 28.36 8.42 -7.75
C ALA A 88 29.49 9.45 -7.91
N GLY A 89 29.96 10.05 -6.81
CA GLY A 89 31.12 10.95 -6.80
C GLY A 89 32.46 10.23 -6.97
N GLU A 90 32.60 8.99 -6.46
CA GLU A 90 33.82 8.17 -6.51
C GLU A 90 33.99 7.45 -7.87
N THR A 91 32.91 7.21 -8.62
CA THR A 91 32.93 6.51 -9.93
C THR A 91 33.48 7.33 -11.11
N VAL A 92 34.10 8.49 -10.87
CA VAL A 92 34.82 9.24 -11.92
C VAL A 92 36.18 8.59 -12.28
N THR A 93 36.64 7.60 -11.51
CA THR A 93 37.89 6.88 -11.81
C THR A 93 37.76 5.36 -11.63
N GLY A 94 37.13 4.67 -12.58
CA GLY A 94 37.16 3.20 -12.58
C GLY A 94 36.15 2.57 -13.52
N ASP A 95 36.62 2.25 -14.73
CA ASP A 95 36.01 1.31 -15.65
C ASP A 95 35.90 -0.07 -14.98
N GLU A 96 34.68 -0.50 -14.60
CA GLU A 96 34.18 -1.89 -14.62
C GLU A 96 32.88 -2.07 -13.80
N THR A 97 31.78 -2.23 -14.53
CA THR A 97 30.57 -3.04 -14.22
C THR A 97 30.09 -3.15 -12.77
N GLY A 98 29.27 -2.18 -12.36
CA GLY A 98 28.43 -2.29 -11.18
C GLY A 98 27.53 -1.08 -11.03
N SER A 99 26.85 -0.70 -12.12
CA SER A 99 25.95 0.45 -12.14
C SER A 99 24.81 0.20 -11.15
N VAL A 100 24.97 0.70 -9.94
CA VAL A 100 23.86 0.99 -9.03
C VAL A 100 23.10 2.12 -9.70
N LYS A 101 22.27 1.74 -10.68
CA LYS A 101 21.43 2.66 -11.42
C LYS A 101 20.45 3.24 -10.43
N ASP A 102 20.52 4.56 -10.23
CA ASP A 102 19.60 5.34 -9.40
C ASP A 102 18.16 4.82 -9.56
N SER A 103 17.38 4.76 -8.48
CA SER A 103 15.98 4.34 -8.51
C SER A 103 15.15 5.08 -9.57
N VAL A 104 15.46 6.34 -9.84
CA VAL A 104 14.86 7.17 -10.90
C VAL A 104 15.26 6.70 -12.29
N SER A 105 16.51 6.31 -12.50
CA SER A 105 16.97 5.76 -13.78
C SER A 105 16.38 4.37 -14.05
N LEU A 106 16.17 3.55 -13.02
CA LEU A 106 15.49 2.26 -13.13
C LEU A 106 14.01 2.43 -13.51
N LEU A 107 13.32 3.44 -12.98
CA LEU A 107 11.94 3.75 -13.37
C LEU A 107 11.85 4.14 -14.85
N ASN A 108 12.76 4.99 -15.32
CA ASN A 108 12.83 5.38 -16.74
C ASN A 108 13.16 4.17 -17.64
N ASP A 109 14.12 3.33 -17.23
CA ASP A 109 14.48 2.12 -17.97
C ASP A 109 13.29 1.14 -18.05
N LEU A 110 12.47 1.05 -17.00
CA LEU A 110 11.28 0.19 -16.96
C LEU A 110 10.17 0.73 -17.90
N GLU A 111 9.95 2.04 -17.92
CA GLU A 111 9.03 2.71 -18.86
C GLU A 111 9.45 2.47 -20.32
N ASP A 112 10.74 2.61 -20.62
CA ASP A 112 11.30 2.34 -21.95
C ASP A 112 11.13 0.89 -22.39
N VAL A 113 11.32 -0.07 -21.47
CA VAL A 113 11.10 -1.49 -21.74
C VAL A 113 9.63 -1.77 -22.02
N ARG A 114 8.71 -1.22 -21.22
CA ARG A 114 7.26 -1.35 -21.47
C ARG A 114 6.90 -0.82 -22.85
N GLN A 115 7.37 0.38 -23.20
CA GLN A 115 7.09 0.97 -24.49
C GLN A 115 7.65 0.15 -25.66
N LYS A 116 8.83 -0.45 -25.52
CA LYS A 116 9.41 -1.35 -26.53
C LYS A 116 8.59 -2.62 -26.70
N VAL A 117 8.09 -3.21 -25.60
CA VAL A 117 7.23 -4.40 -25.64
C VAL A 117 5.91 -4.09 -26.33
N ASP A 118 5.25 -2.99 -25.97
CA ASP A 118 3.98 -2.58 -26.58
C ASP A 118 4.13 -2.34 -28.09
N ARG A 119 5.20 -1.65 -28.50
CA ARG A 119 5.53 -1.46 -29.92
C ARG A 119 5.75 -2.79 -30.63
N PHE A 120 6.42 -3.76 -29.98
CA PHE A 120 6.66 -5.08 -30.56
C PHE A 120 5.35 -5.86 -30.74
N HIS A 121 4.50 -5.89 -29.72
CA HIS A 121 3.18 -6.54 -29.77
C HIS A 121 2.30 -5.92 -30.85
N SER A 122 2.23 -4.59 -30.92
CA SER A 122 1.48 -3.87 -31.96
C SER A 122 1.89 -4.27 -33.37
N ARG A 123 3.21 -4.39 -33.62
CA ARG A 123 3.74 -4.81 -34.93
C ARG A 123 3.42 -6.26 -35.25
N LYS A 124 3.40 -7.14 -34.25
CA LYS A 124 3.05 -8.55 -34.42
C LYS A 124 1.56 -8.71 -34.73
N ASP A 125 0.68 -7.96 -34.07
CA ASP A 125 -0.77 -7.99 -34.34
C ASP A 125 -1.12 -7.51 -35.76
N LEU A 126 -0.36 -6.56 -36.30
CA LEU A 126 -0.46 -6.14 -37.71
C LEU A 126 0.00 -7.24 -38.70
N GLN A 127 0.92 -8.12 -38.28
CA GLN A 127 1.47 -9.18 -39.12
C GLN A 127 0.60 -10.45 -39.10
N ASP A 128 -0.12 -10.70 -37.99
CA ASP A 128 -1.01 -11.85 -37.82
C ASP A 128 -2.48 -11.45 -37.96
N VAL A 129 -2.89 -11.08 -39.18
CA VAL A 129 -4.31 -10.87 -39.49
C VAL A 129 -4.92 -12.18 -40.03
N PRO A 130 -5.63 -12.97 -39.19
CA PRO A 130 -6.21 -14.25 -39.62
C PRO A 130 -7.27 -14.10 -40.71
N GLN A 131 -7.90 -12.93 -40.83
CA GLN A 131 -8.92 -12.65 -41.86
C GLN A 131 -8.35 -12.68 -43.28
N VAL A 132 -7.15 -12.17 -43.52
CA VAL A 132 -6.57 -12.20 -44.88
C VAL A 132 -6.11 -13.61 -45.24
N LYS A 133 -5.59 -14.36 -44.26
CA LYS A 133 -5.24 -15.79 -44.44
C LYS A 133 -6.47 -16.62 -44.80
N SER A 134 -7.62 -16.40 -44.17
CA SER A 134 -8.85 -17.14 -44.51
C SER A 134 -9.38 -16.82 -45.90
N TYR A 135 -9.38 -15.55 -46.33
CA TYR A 135 -9.76 -15.18 -47.70
C TYR A 135 -8.77 -15.73 -48.74
N GLN A 136 -7.47 -15.77 -48.41
CA GLN A 136 -6.46 -16.40 -49.26
C GLN A 136 -6.74 -17.89 -49.45
N GLU A 137 -7.03 -18.61 -48.37
CA GLU A 137 -7.38 -20.03 -48.41
C GLU A 137 -8.66 -20.28 -49.21
N ALA A 138 -9.68 -19.42 -49.08
CA ALA A 138 -10.93 -19.51 -49.86
C ALA A 138 -10.68 -19.33 -51.38
N VAL A 139 -9.81 -18.39 -51.75
CA VAL A 139 -9.39 -18.19 -53.15
C VAL A 139 -8.65 -19.42 -53.68
N LEU A 140 -7.72 -19.96 -52.89
CA LEU A 140 -6.98 -21.17 -53.25
C LEU A 140 -7.89 -22.39 -53.37
N ALA A 141 -8.88 -22.53 -52.48
CA ALA A 141 -9.88 -23.60 -52.55
C ALA A 141 -10.72 -23.49 -53.83
N CYS A 142 -11.25 -22.30 -54.16
CA CYS A 142 -12.03 -22.10 -55.37
C CYS A 142 -11.25 -22.42 -56.65
N TYR A 143 -9.98 -21.99 -56.72
CA TYR A 143 -9.13 -22.32 -57.88
C TYR A 143 -8.77 -23.79 -57.99
N ARG A 144 -8.64 -24.50 -56.86
CA ARG A 144 -8.39 -25.96 -56.85
C ARG A 144 -9.62 -26.73 -57.30
N GLU A 145 -10.81 -26.33 -56.88
CA GLU A 145 -12.08 -26.96 -57.27
C GLU A 145 -12.45 -26.69 -58.73
N LYS A 146 -12.15 -25.48 -59.24
CA LYS A 146 -12.50 -25.04 -60.59
C LYS A 146 -11.26 -24.93 -61.50
N SER A 147 -10.50 -26.01 -61.61
CA SER A 147 -9.31 -26.11 -62.46
C SER A 147 -9.68 -26.00 -63.96
N GLY A 148 -9.62 -24.78 -64.49
CA GLY A 148 -9.97 -24.47 -65.89
C GLY A 148 -11.11 -23.45 -66.06
N LYS A 149 -11.80 -23.08 -64.97
CA LYS A 149 -12.81 -22.00 -64.93
C LYS A 149 -12.44 -20.95 -63.89
N SER A 150 -11.26 -20.37 -64.05
CA SER A 150 -10.72 -19.36 -63.11
C SER A 150 -11.60 -18.11 -62.98
N LEU A 151 -12.40 -17.79 -64.00
CA LEU A 151 -13.31 -16.64 -64.00
C LEU A 151 -14.48 -16.81 -63.01
N ASP A 152 -14.81 -18.03 -62.59
CA ASP A 152 -15.91 -18.29 -61.65
C ASP A 152 -15.54 -17.99 -60.19
N CYS A 153 -14.28 -17.66 -59.90
CA CYS A 153 -13.76 -17.35 -58.56
C CYS A 153 -13.57 -15.84 -58.32
N TRP A 154 -14.25 -14.99 -59.09
CA TRP A 154 -14.10 -13.54 -59.04
C TRP A 154 -14.55 -12.93 -57.71
N ARG A 155 -15.53 -13.55 -57.03
CA ARG A 155 -16.09 -13.06 -55.77
C ARG A 155 -15.09 -13.21 -54.63
N GLU A 156 -14.47 -14.36 -54.52
CA GLU A 156 -13.45 -14.70 -53.53
C GLU A 156 -12.21 -13.80 -53.70
N VAL A 157 -11.80 -13.56 -54.95
CA VAL A 157 -10.71 -12.64 -55.26
C VAL A 157 -11.08 -11.19 -54.93
N GLY A 158 -12.34 -10.78 -55.14
CA GLY A 158 -12.83 -9.45 -54.76
C GLY A 158 -12.73 -9.22 -53.24
N LEU A 159 -13.20 -10.18 -52.44
CA LEU A 159 -13.12 -10.12 -50.98
C LEU A 159 -11.68 -10.11 -50.48
N PHE A 160 -10.81 -10.94 -51.08
CA PHE A 160 -9.38 -10.93 -50.74
C PHE A 160 -8.73 -9.57 -51.03
N LYS A 161 -9.00 -8.98 -52.21
CA LYS A 161 -8.47 -7.66 -52.58
C LYS A 161 -8.95 -6.55 -51.65
N GLU A 162 -10.21 -6.58 -51.25
CA GLU A 162 -10.75 -5.60 -50.30
C GLU A 162 -10.10 -5.73 -48.92
N ALA A 163 -9.96 -6.95 -48.41
CA ALA A 163 -9.33 -7.22 -47.12
C ALA A 163 -7.84 -6.79 -47.12
N VAL A 164 -7.11 -7.04 -48.20
CA VAL A 164 -5.72 -6.58 -48.38
C VAL A 164 -5.65 -5.06 -48.44
N ALA A 165 -6.52 -4.39 -49.21
CA ALA A 165 -6.55 -2.94 -49.29
C ALA A 165 -6.81 -2.28 -47.93
N GLN A 166 -7.69 -2.86 -47.10
CA GLN A 166 -7.92 -2.38 -45.73
C GLN A 166 -6.69 -2.56 -44.83
N LEU A 167 -5.95 -3.66 -44.97
CA LEU A 167 -4.71 -3.86 -44.23
C LEU A 167 -3.61 -2.91 -44.67
N GLU A 168 -3.44 -2.71 -45.98
CA GLU A 168 -2.47 -1.74 -46.50
C GLU A 168 -2.77 -0.33 -45.97
N GLN A 169 -4.05 0.08 -45.95
CA GLN A 169 -4.45 1.37 -45.35
C GLN A 169 -4.12 1.46 -43.86
N LYS A 170 -4.38 0.40 -43.08
CA LYS A 170 -4.04 0.37 -41.64
C LYS A 170 -2.54 0.40 -41.41
N TYR A 171 -1.78 -0.33 -42.22
CA TYR A 171 -0.32 -0.38 -42.15
C TYR A 171 0.30 0.98 -42.48
N VAL A 172 -0.13 1.63 -43.56
CA VAL A 172 0.32 2.98 -43.92
C VAL A 172 -0.01 3.98 -42.81
N LYS A 173 -1.22 3.92 -42.23
CA LYS A 173 -1.60 4.76 -41.07
C LYS A 173 -0.76 4.49 -39.82
N SER A 174 -0.27 3.27 -39.62
CA SER A 174 0.60 2.93 -38.48
C SER A 174 2.05 3.40 -38.62
N LEU A 175 2.45 3.79 -39.83
CA LEU A 175 3.79 4.30 -40.14
C LEU A 175 3.89 5.84 -40.08
N GLN A 176 2.75 6.54 -40.04
CA GLN A 176 2.65 7.99 -40.01
C GLN A 176 2.49 8.49 -38.56
#